data_AF-A0A940X123-F1
#
_entry.id   AF-A0A940X123-F1
#
_cell.length_a   1.000
_cell.length_b   1.000
_cell.length_c   1.000
_cell.angle_alpha   90.00
_cell.angle_beta   90.00
_cell.angle_gamma   90.00
#
_symmetry.space_group_name_H-M   'P 1'
#
loop_
_entity.id
_entity.type
_entity.pdbx_description
1 polymer ?
#
loop_
_entity_poly.entity_id
_entity_poly.type
_entity_poly.pdbx_seq_one_letter_code
_entity_poly.pdbx_strand_id
1 'polypeptide(L)' 'MTDKEFALNDVVEMKKQHPCGVNRWQIIRMGMDVRIKCQGCQHSVMLPRKEFAKKMKKIIESQANV' A
#
# COMPACT_ATOMS: atom_id res chain seq x y z
N MET A 1 13.02 12.90 9.71
CA MET A 1 11.79 12.87 8.91
C MET A 1 12.18 12.28 7.57
N THR A 2 11.83 11.03 7.31
CA THR A 2 11.99 10.46 5.96
C THR A 2 10.65 9.79 5.71
N ASP A 3 9.71 10.62 5.27
CA ASP A 3 8.42 10.14 4.79
C ASP A 3 8.77 9.24 3.61
N LYS A 4 8.58 7.93 3.75
CA LYS A 4 8.65 7.04 2.59
C LYS A 4 7.58 7.55 1.63
N GLU A 5 7.99 8.21 0.55
CA GLU A 5 7.09 8.78 -0.43
C GLU A 5 6.41 7.64 -1.20
N PHE A 6 5.14 7.38 -0.86
CA PHE A 6 4.22 6.59 -1.66
C PHE A 6 3.13 7.52 -2.16
N ALA A 7 2.64 7.26 -3.36
CA ALA A 7 1.62 8.07 -4.03
C ALA A 7 0.28 7.33 -4.15
N LEU A 8 -0.75 8.07 -4.55
CA LEU A 8 -2.02 7.47 -4.92
C LEU A 8 -1.78 6.52 -6.10
N ASN A 9 -2.43 5.36 -6.07
CA ASN A 9 -2.29 4.27 -7.04
C ASN A 9 -0.96 3.49 -7.03
N ASP A 10 -0.01 3.83 -6.16
CA ASP A 10 1.18 3.00 -6.02
C ASP A 10 0.83 1.59 -5.56
N VAL A 11 1.59 0.61 -6.07
CA VAL A 11 1.50 -0.78 -5.66
C VAL A 11 2.63 -1.08 -4.70
N VAL A 12 2.27 -1.41 -3.46
CA VAL A 12 3.21 -1.67 -2.37
C VAL A 12 3.16 -3.12 -1.91
N GLU A 13 4.26 -3.56 -1.33
CA GLU A 13 4.38 -4.83 -0.63
C GLU A 13 4.30 -4.62 0.88
N MET A 14 3.43 -5.39 1.55
CA MET A 14 3.37 -5.43 3.02
C MET A 14 4.41 -6.41 3.56
N LYS A 15 4.91 -6.17 4.79
CA LYS A 15 5.80 -7.12 5.48
C LYS A 15 5.12 -8.45 5.80
N LYS A 16 3.83 -8.41 6.13
CA LYS A 16 3.02 -9.62 6.33
C LYS A 16 2.50 -10.10 4.99
N GLN A 17 2.62 -11.41 4.78
CA GLN A 17 2.01 -12.05 3.63
C GLN A 17 0.49 -12.02 3.76
N HIS A 18 -0.16 -11.66 2.67
CA HIS A 18 -1.60 -11.61 2.52
C HIS A 18 -2.12 -13.02 2.21
N PRO A 19 -3.21 -13.48 2.87
CA PRO A 19 -3.72 -14.85 2.76
C PRO A 19 -4.10 -15.30 1.36
N CYS A 20 -4.35 -14.39 0.40
CA CYS A 20 -4.64 -14.80 -0.99
C CYS A 20 -3.39 -15.20 -1.80
N GLY A 21 -2.19 -15.14 -1.22
CA GLY A 21 -0.93 -15.41 -1.91
C GLY A 21 -0.37 -14.22 -2.70
N VAL A 22 -1.21 -13.25 -3.06
CA VAL A 22 -0.79 -12.02 -3.76
C VAL A 22 -0.51 -10.90 -2.74
N ASN A 23 0.78 -10.62 -2.49
CA ASN A 23 1.26 -9.58 -1.57
C ASN A 23 1.28 -8.17 -2.17
N ARG A 24 0.48 -7.92 -3.21
CA ARG A 24 0.45 -6.64 -3.93
C ARG A 24 -0.76 -5.83 -3.48
N TRP A 25 -0.48 -4.63 -2.97
CA TRP A 25 -1.49 -3.72 -2.44
C TRP A 25 -1.44 -2.40 -3.17
N GLN A 26 -2.50 -2.05 -3.87
CA GLN A 26 -2.65 -0.76 -4.53
C GLN A 26 -3.22 0.27 -3.57
N ILE A 27 -2.61 1.44 -3.49
CA ILE A 27 -3.10 2.55 -2.69
C ILE A 27 -4.27 3.20 -3.41
N ILE A 28 -5.48 3.09 -2.87
CA ILE A 28 -6.70 3.65 -3.46
C ILE A 28 -7.15 4.95 -2.81
N ARG A 29 -6.63 5.27 -1.61
CA ARG A 29 -6.89 6.55 -0.93
C ARG A 29 -5.69 6.94 -0.10
N MET A 30 -5.30 8.21 -0.18
CA MET A 30 -4.30 8.82 0.70
C MET A 30 -4.91 9.99 1.47
N GLY A 31 -4.60 10.06 2.77
CA GLY A 31 -5.09 11.08 3.69
C GLY A 31 -4.52 10.82 5.09
N MET A 32 -5.30 11.10 6.14
CA MET A 32 -4.97 10.68 7.51
C MET A 32 -4.92 9.14 7.62
N ASP A 33 -5.88 8.49 6.95
CA ASP A 33 -5.95 7.06 6.77
C ASP A 33 -5.66 6.69 5.31
N VAL A 34 -4.84 5.68 5.12
CA VAL A 34 -4.49 5.13 3.82
C VAL A 34 -5.38 3.92 3.59
N ARG A 35 -6.14 3.92 2.49
CA ARG A 35 -6.89 2.74 2.06
C ARG A 35 -6.10 2.03 0.98
N ILE A 36 -5.85 0.75 1.18
CA ILE A 36 -5.16 -0.12 0.23
C ILE A 36 -6.07 -1.24 -0.23
N LYS A 37 -5.91 -1.66 -1.49
CA LYS A 37 -6.68 -2.73 -2.13
C LYS A 37 -5.74 -3.82 -2.61
N CYS A 38 -5.98 -5.05 -2.21
CA CYS A 38 -5.23 -6.20 -2.73
C CYS A 38 -5.55 -6.38 -4.22
N GLN A 39 -4.53 -6.47 -5.07
CA GLN A 39 -4.71 -6.70 -6.50
C GLN A 39 -5.21 -8.12 -6.81
N GLY A 40 -4.89 -9.11 -5.96
CA GLY A 40 -5.29 -10.51 -6.17
C GLY A 40 -6.75 -10.81 -5.82
N CYS A 41 -7.23 -10.39 -4.63
CA CYS A 41 -8.58 -10.70 -4.16
C CYS A 41 -9.51 -9.49 -4.08
N GLN A 42 -9.06 -8.32 -4.52
CA GLN A 42 -9.78 -7.03 -4.43
C GLN A 42 -10.22 -6.59 -3.03
N HIS A 43 -9.73 -7.26 -1.97
CA HIS A 43 -10.00 -6.88 -0.58
C HIS A 43 -9.37 -5.53 -0.25
N SER A 44 -10.15 -4.63 0.37
CA SER A 44 -9.67 -3.30 0.76
C SER A 44 -9.54 -3.15 2.26
N VAL A 45 -8.39 -2.67 2.72
CA VAL A 45 -8.11 -2.40 4.14
C VAL A 45 -7.84 -0.91 4.33
N MET A 46 -8.37 -0.34 5.40
CA MET A 46 -8.07 1.03 5.83
C MET A 46 -7.11 0.98 7.01
N LEU A 47 -6.00 1.70 6.92
CA LEU A 47 -4.95 1.74 7.94
C LEU A 47 -4.53 3.19 8.18
N PRO A 48 -4.27 3.60 9.43
CA PRO A 48 -3.66 4.89 9.71
C PRO A 48 -2.31 5.02 8.99
N ARG A 49 -1.98 6.21 8.47
CA ARG A 49 -0.72 6.44 7.72
C ARG A 49 0.53 5.96 8.47
N LYS A 50 0.60 6.19 9.79
CA LYS A 50 1.72 5.76 10.64
C LYS A 50 1.87 4.23 10.71
N GLU A 51 0.74 3.52 10.84
CA GLU A 51 0.69 2.06 10.86
C GLU A 51 1.08 1.48 9.50
N PHE A 52 0.53 2.06 8.43
CA PHE A 52 0.84 1.67 7.06
C PHE A 52 2.34 1.82 6.75
N ALA A 53 2.95 2.96 7.06
CA ALA A 53 4.37 3.19 6.82
C ALA A 53 5.28 2.19 7.57
N LYS A 54 4.88 1.74 8.78
CA LYS A 54 5.61 0.71 9.55
C LYS A 54 5.46 -0.70 8.96
N LYS A 55 4.26 -1.02 8.46
CA LYS A 55 3.88 -2.34 7.90
C LYS A 55 4.31 -2.50 6.44
N MET A 56 4.45 -1.40 5.70
CA MET A 56 4.96 -1.38 4.34
C MET A 56 6.44 -1.79 4.31
N LYS A 57 6.75 -2.75 3.44
CA LYS A 57 8.12 -3.23 3.21
C LYS A 57 8.80 -2.36 2.16
N LYS A 58 8.27 -2.36 0.94
CA LYS A 58 8.76 -1.63 -0.23
C LYS A 58 7.62 -1.28 -1.18
N ILE A 59 7.87 -0.32 -2.07
CA ILE A 59 7.01 -0.04 -3.21
C ILE A 59 7.46 -0.96 -4.36
N ILE A 60 6.52 -1.68 -4.98
CA ILE A 60 6.79 -2.59 -6.10
C ILE A 60 6.64 -1.82 -7.41
N GLU A 61 5.60 -1.00 -7.50
CA GLU A 61 5.27 -0.23 -8.69
C GLU A 61 4.87 1.17 -8.24
N SER A 62 5.58 2.18 -8.74
CA SER A 62 5.27 3.58 -8.51
C SER A 62 4.60 4.13 -9.76
N GLN A 63 3.42 4.73 -9.63
CA GLN A 63 2.68 5.24 -10.80
C GLN A 63 3.17 6.63 -11.25
N ALA A 64 4.43 6.98 -10.99
CA ALA A 64 5.06 8.25 -11.39
C ALA A 64 5.44 8.31 -12.87
N ASN A 65 4.65 7.69 -13.75
CA ASN A 65 4.97 7.61 -15.17
C ASN A 65 3.72 7.84 -16.03
N VAL A 66 3.36 9.11 -16.20
CA VAL A 66 3.13 9.82 -17.48
C VAL A 66 2.37 11.13 -17.24
#